data_AF-A0A2D0L874-F1
#
_entry.id   AF-A0A2D0L874-F1
#
_cell.length_a   1.000
_cell.length_b   1.000
_cell.length_c   1.000
_cell.angle_alpha   90.00
_cell.angle_beta   90.00
_cell.angle_gamma   90.00
#
_symmetry.space_group_name_H-M   'P 1'
#
loop_
_entity.id
_entity.type
_entity.pdbx_description
1 polymer ?
#
loop_
_entity_poly.entity_id
_entity_poly.type
_entity_poly.pdbx_seq_one_letter_code
_entity_poly.pdbx_strand_id
1 'polypeptide(L)'
;MKELKYYPEDFYTFEDKYRNIKRLNIYGHSVYYENGFMLCLDVNGHQIGKTAQGIFQILLPLNLKRFRYIRLLLCNSADGDENSFACHFSKLCPNSYVEGYIGNVRTRRIVYNVTGEKFNIDINPNTPRVMNSLFQVGFVRNMNASGYPQEITDKFHHAVNVLRHNIDTYEPLDPDTPHNAVWYHGGVRVVDESQIP
;
A
#
# COMPACT_ATOMS: atom_id res chain seq x y z
N MET A 1 -12.45 -1.42 -3.89
CA MET A 1 -11.20 -2.14 -4.28
C MET A 1 -11.45 -2.96 -5.53
N LYS A 2 -10.50 -3.01 -6.45
CA LYS A 2 -10.49 -3.88 -7.64
C LYS A 2 -9.08 -4.42 -7.88
N GLU A 3 -8.94 -5.48 -8.68
CA GLU A 3 -7.65 -6.00 -9.14
C GLU A 3 -6.65 -6.26 -7.99
N LEU A 4 -7.11 -6.82 -6.87
CA LEU A 4 -6.21 -7.21 -5.79
C LEU A 4 -5.28 -8.31 -6.28
N LYS A 5 -3.97 -8.06 -6.23
CA LYS A 5 -2.95 -8.98 -6.74
C LYS A 5 -1.80 -9.10 -5.76
N TYR A 6 -1.50 -10.33 -5.36
CA TYR A 6 -0.32 -10.65 -4.57
C TYR A 6 0.92 -10.84 -5.44
N TYR A 7 2.08 -10.53 -4.89
CA TYR A 7 3.39 -10.72 -5.50
C TYR A 7 4.27 -11.57 -4.58
N PRO A 8 5.06 -12.52 -5.11
CA PRO A 8 5.95 -13.37 -4.32
C PRO A 8 6.92 -12.60 -3.41
N GLU A 9 7.24 -11.35 -3.74
CA GLU A 9 8.07 -10.44 -2.96
C GLU A 9 7.37 -9.85 -1.72
N ASP A 10 6.35 -10.52 -1.19
CA ASP A 10 5.61 -10.16 0.03
C ASP A 10 5.04 -8.74 0.01
N PHE A 11 4.41 -8.40 -1.11
CA PHE A 11 3.56 -7.22 -1.23
C PHE A 11 2.34 -7.53 -2.08
N TYR A 12 1.35 -6.65 -2.04
CA TYR A 12 0.21 -6.73 -2.94
C TYR A 12 -0.17 -5.36 -3.46
N THR A 13 -0.85 -5.37 -4.60
CA THR A 13 -1.44 -4.16 -5.18
C THR A 13 -2.95 -4.29 -5.23
N PHE A 14 -3.61 -3.14 -5.30
CA PHE A 14 -5.02 -3.06 -5.63
C PHE A 14 -5.36 -1.69 -6.22
N GLU A 15 -6.44 -1.64 -6.98
CA GLU A 15 -6.98 -0.42 -7.55
C GLU A 15 -8.14 0.11 -6.69
N ASP A 16 -8.15 1.43 -6.50
CA ASP A 16 -9.29 2.17 -6.00
C ASP A 16 -9.53 3.45 -6.82
N LYS A 17 -10.42 4.30 -6.32
CA LYS A 17 -10.66 5.63 -6.88
C LYS A 17 -10.24 6.68 -5.86
N TYR A 18 -9.49 7.67 -6.32
CA TYR A 18 -9.23 8.90 -5.60
C TYR A 18 -9.76 10.04 -6.47
N ARG A 19 -10.71 10.83 -5.96
CA ARG A 19 -11.37 11.91 -6.71
C ARG A 19 -11.89 11.46 -8.08
N ASN A 20 -12.58 10.32 -8.10
CA ASN A 20 -13.09 9.66 -9.31
C ASN A 20 -12.04 9.15 -10.32
N ILE A 21 -10.75 9.35 -10.07
CA ILE A 21 -9.65 8.87 -10.92
C ILE A 21 -9.09 7.57 -10.36
N LYS A 22 -8.69 6.63 -11.25
CA LYS A 22 -8.07 5.37 -10.83
C LYS A 22 -6.75 5.64 -10.11
N ARG A 23 -6.57 5.02 -8.95
CA ARG A 23 -5.33 5.03 -8.19
C ARG A 23 -4.85 3.60 -7.97
N LEU A 24 -3.55 3.41 -8.17
CA LEU A 24 -2.87 2.18 -7.78
C LEU A 24 -2.41 2.30 -6.33
N ASN A 25 -2.71 1.30 -5.51
CA ASN A 25 -2.18 1.20 -4.16
C ASN A 25 -1.18 0.06 -4.13
N ILE A 26 0.00 0.31 -3.57
CA ILE A 26 1.06 -0.66 -3.38
C ILE A 26 1.22 -0.82 -1.87
N TYR A 27 0.89 -2.00 -1.35
CA TYR A 27 0.94 -2.29 0.08
C TYR A 27 1.96 -3.36 0.37
N GLY A 28 2.82 -3.09 1.36
CA GLY A 28 3.87 -4.00 1.78
C GLY A 28 4.51 -3.52 3.07
N HIS A 29 5.49 -4.29 3.54
CA HIS A 29 6.33 -3.89 4.65
C HIS A 29 7.60 -3.21 4.14
N SER A 30 8.16 -2.35 4.97
CA SER A 30 9.34 -1.56 4.65
C SER A 30 10.31 -1.59 5.83
N VAL A 31 11.59 -1.75 5.54
CA VAL A 31 12.66 -1.80 6.54
C VAL A 31 13.79 -0.88 6.05
N TYR A 32 14.50 -0.24 6.98
CA TYR A 32 15.71 0.51 6.65
C TYR A 32 16.86 -0.46 6.35
N TYR A 33 17.53 -0.29 5.22
CA TYR A 33 18.68 -1.11 4.84
C TYR A 33 19.75 -0.25 4.17
N GLU A 34 20.96 -0.24 4.74
CA GLU A 34 22.23 0.39 4.32
C GLU A 34 22.16 1.81 3.71
N ASN A 35 21.39 2.04 2.66
CA ASN A 35 21.26 3.30 1.90
C ASN A 35 19.81 3.83 1.78
N GLY A 36 18.86 3.35 2.60
CA GLY A 36 17.51 3.91 2.68
C GLY A 36 16.42 2.88 3.01
N PHE A 37 15.15 3.31 2.95
CA PHE A 37 14.02 2.41 3.16
C PHE A 37 13.75 1.57 1.92
N MET A 38 13.65 0.25 2.12
CA MET A 38 13.34 -0.72 1.07
C MET A 38 12.05 -1.47 1.41
N LEU A 39 11.33 -1.94 0.40
CA LEU A 39 10.23 -2.88 0.58
C LEU A 39 10.80 -4.27 0.91
N CYS A 40 10.47 -4.86 2.07
CA CYS A 40 10.99 -6.15 2.56
C CYS A 40 9.95 -6.81 3.51
N LEU A 41 9.63 -8.12 3.41
CA LEU A 41 10.41 -9.26 3.93
C LEU A 41 9.85 -10.60 3.41
N ASP A 42 10.71 -11.61 3.15
CA ASP A 42 10.29 -13.02 3.05
C ASP A 42 9.95 -13.63 4.42
N VAL A 43 9.30 -14.80 4.44
CA VAL A 43 8.89 -15.54 5.67
C VAL A 43 10.02 -15.91 6.64
N ASN A 44 11.28 -15.83 6.24
CA ASN A 44 12.44 -16.30 7.00
C ASN A 44 13.27 -15.14 7.57
N GLY A 45 12.82 -13.89 7.41
CA GLY A 45 13.56 -12.73 7.89
C GLY A 45 14.78 -12.38 7.02
N HIS A 46 14.87 -12.90 5.80
CA HIS A 46 15.93 -12.52 4.88
C HIS A 46 15.63 -11.17 4.23
N GLN A 47 16.65 -10.29 4.23
CA GLN A 47 16.60 -8.98 3.62
C GLN A 47 16.78 -9.09 2.10
N ILE A 48 15.67 -9.28 1.37
CA ILE A 48 15.63 -9.20 -0.09
C ILE A 48 14.95 -7.89 -0.50
N GLY A 49 15.46 -6.76 0.01
CA GLY A 49 14.85 -5.46 -0.21
C GLY A 49 14.75 -5.19 -1.72
N LYS A 50 13.55 -4.87 -2.22
CA LYS A 50 13.41 -4.36 -3.59
C LYS A 50 13.57 -2.84 -3.56
N THR A 51 14.51 -2.34 -4.35
CA THR A 51 14.65 -0.91 -4.63
C THR A 51 13.40 -0.40 -5.37
N ALA A 52 13.23 0.92 -5.45
CA ALA A 52 12.19 1.53 -6.27
C ALA A 52 12.22 1.02 -7.73
N GLN A 53 13.42 0.86 -8.30
CA GLN A 53 13.62 0.27 -9.62
C GLN A 53 13.15 -1.19 -9.70
N GLY A 54 13.49 -2.01 -8.69
CA GLY A 54 13.06 -3.41 -8.64
C GLY A 54 11.55 -3.55 -8.58
N ILE A 55 10.87 -2.76 -7.73
CA ILE A 55 9.40 -2.75 -7.66
C ILE A 55 8.81 -2.26 -8.98
N PHE A 56 9.37 -1.21 -9.58
CA PHE A 56 8.89 -0.71 -10.87
C PHE A 56 8.94 -1.78 -11.96
N GLN A 57 10.02 -2.56 -12.05
CA GLN A 57 10.17 -3.65 -13.01
C GLN A 57 9.12 -4.76 -12.81
N ILE A 58 8.84 -5.15 -11.56
CA ILE A 58 7.79 -6.12 -11.23
C ILE A 58 6.41 -5.62 -11.67
N LEU A 59 6.19 -4.31 -11.59
CA LEU A 59 4.91 -3.68 -11.90
C LEU A 59 4.75 -3.24 -13.36
N LEU A 60 5.78 -3.39 -14.21
CA LEU A 60 5.71 -3.06 -15.64
C LEU A 60 4.48 -3.66 -16.35
N PRO A 61 4.10 -4.94 -16.11
CA PRO A 61 2.92 -5.54 -16.76
C PRO A 61 1.59 -4.85 -16.40
N LEU A 62 1.53 -4.08 -15.31
CA LEU A 62 0.33 -3.31 -14.94
C LEU A 62 0.13 -2.02 -15.77
N ASN A 63 1.07 -1.68 -16.65
CA ASN A 63 1.08 -0.42 -17.40
C ASN A 63 0.86 0.80 -16.48
N LEU A 64 1.85 1.10 -15.64
CA LEU A 64 1.76 2.13 -14.60
C LEU A 64 1.33 3.52 -15.12
N LYS A 65 1.59 3.82 -16.40
CA LYS A 65 1.17 5.08 -17.05
C LYS A 65 -0.35 5.31 -17.05
N ARG A 66 -1.16 4.26 -16.85
CA ARG A 66 -2.63 4.38 -16.75
C ARG A 66 -3.11 4.98 -15.42
N PHE A 67 -2.24 5.04 -14.42
CA PHE A 67 -2.57 5.56 -13.10
C PHE A 67 -2.00 6.96 -12.93
N ARG A 68 -2.90 7.95 -12.80
CA ARG A 68 -2.48 9.32 -12.45
C ARG A 68 -1.99 9.39 -11.01
N TYR A 69 -2.53 8.56 -10.12
CA TYR A 69 -2.15 8.49 -8.72
C TYR A 69 -1.65 7.09 -8.37
N ILE A 70 -0.52 7.02 -7.67
CA ILE A 70 0.05 5.81 -7.10
C ILE A 70 0.30 6.08 -5.62
N ARG A 71 -0.17 5.20 -4.74
CA ARG A 71 0.02 5.30 -3.30
C ARG A 71 0.89 4.17 -2.77
N LEU A 72 1.96 4.53 -2.07
CA LEU A 72 2.87 3.64 -1.40
C LEU A 72 2.43 3.48 0.05
N LEU A 73 1.61 2.47 0.35
CA LEU A 73 1.18 2.14 1.71
C LEU A 73 2.30 1.37 2.44
N LEU A 74 3.44 2.05 2.61
CA LEU A 74 4.70 1.51 3.13
C LEU A 74 5.22 2.49 4.20
N CYS A 75 5.67 1.98 5.35
CA CYS A 75 6.26 2.82 6.39
C CYS A 75 7.52 3.52 5.85
N ASN A 76 7.71 4.80 6.20
CA ASN A 76 8.89 5.56 5.79
C ASN A 76 9.20 5.49 4.28
N SER A 77 8.18 5.35 3.43
CA SER A 77 8.36 5.43 1.98
C SER A 77 8.81 6.82 1.54
N ALA A 78 8.51 7.84 2.35
CA ALA A 78 9.06 9.18 2.23
C ALA A 78 9.82 9.53 3.52
N ASP A 79 10.85 10.35 3.40
CA ASP A 79 11.60 10.97 4.51
C ASP A 79 11.74 12.49 4.34
N GLY A 80 11.14 13.06 3.29
CA GLY A 80 11.24 14.47 2.94
C GLY A 80 12.44 14.83 2.07
N ASP A 81 13.29 13.85 1.72
CA ASP A 81 14.48 14.01 0.90
C ASP A 81 14.31 13.37 -0.51
N GLU A 82 15.19 13.76 -1.43
CA GLU A 82 15.27 13.23 -2.79
C GLU A 82 15.81 11.80 -2.87
N ASN A 83 16.39 11.30 -1.77
CA ASN A 83 16.87 9.92 -1.63
C ASN A 83 15.79 8.96 -1.12
N SER A 84 14.58 9.44 -0.82
CA SER A 84 13.47 8.57 -0.41
C SER A 84 13.08 7.56 -1.48
N PHE A 85 12.54 6.42 -1.03
CA PHE A 85 11.94 5.43 -1.93
C PHE A 85 10.87 6.06 -2.83
N ALA A 86 9.98 6.89 -2.27
CA ALA A 86 8.92 7.57 -3.00
C ALA A 86 9.49 8.50 -4.09
N CYS A 87 10.56 9.26 -3.79
CA CYS A 87 11.23 10.09 -4.78
C CYS A 87 11.79 9.24 -5.93
N HIS A 88 12.58 8.22 -5.62
CA HIS A 88 13.14 7.33 -6.63
C HIS A 88 12.06 6.64 -7.47
N PHE A 89 10.97 6.19 -6.86
CA PHE A 89 9.86 5.56 -7.56
C PHE A 89 9.11 6.55 -8.46
N SER A 90 8.96 7.81 -8.04
CA SER A 90 8.31 8.87 -8.83
C SER A 90 9.08 9.21 -10.10
N LYS A 91 10.42 9.20 -10.06
CA LYS A 91 11.29 9.40 -11.23
C LYS A 91 11.05 8.34 -12.32
N LEU A 92 10.64 7.13 -11.92
CA LEU A 92 10.30 6.03 -12.83
C LEU A 92 8.87 6.11 -13.36
N CYS A 93 8.00 6.87 -12.69
CA CYS A 93 6.60 7.06 -13.05
C CYS A 93 6.30 8.55 -13.35
N PRO A 94 6.93 9.16 -14.38
CA PRO A 94 6.87 10.61 -14.59
C PRO A 94 5.46 11.16 -14.86
N ASN A 95 4.52 10.31 -15.27
CA ASN A 95 3.15 10.70 -15.55
C ASN A 95 2.20 10.56 -14.34
N SER A 96 2.72 10.08 -13.22
CA SER A 96 1.97 9.74 -12.02
C SER A 96 2.41 10.61 -10.84
N TYR A 97 1.49 10.83 -9.92
CA TYR A 97 1.79 11.33 -8.58
C TYR A 97 2.02 10.15 -7.66
N VAL A 98 3.14 10.15 -6.97
CA VAL A 98 3.48 9.09 -6.02
C VAL A 98 3.29 9.64 -4.61
N GLU A 99 2.30 9.10 -3.89
CA GLU A 99 2.05 9.37 -2.47
C GLU A 99 2.90 8.42 -1.62
N GLY A 100 3.75 8.96 -0.76
CA GLY A 100 4.50 8.24 0.27
C GLY A 100 4.20 8.79 1.66
N TYR A 101 4.68 8.07 2.68
CA TYR A 101 4.44 8.40 4.08
C TYR A 101 5.75 8.48 4.85
N ILE A 102 5.86 9.51 5.68
CA ILE A 102 6.90 9.66 6.70
C ILE A 102 6.42 8.96 7.96
N GLY A 103 7.27 8.12 8.54
CA GLY A 103 6.96 7.40 9.77
C GLY A 103 6.18 6.10 9.57
N ASN A 104 5.61 5.61 10.66
CA ASN A 104 4.89 4.35 10.68
C ASN A 104 3.52 4.47 10.01
N VAL A 105 3.28 3.62 9.02
CA VAL A 105 1.95 3.41 8.44
C VAL A 105 1.26 2.29 9.20
N ARG A 106 0.17 2.62 9.90
CA ARG A 106 -0.69 1.62 10.57
C ARG A 106 -2.03 1.55 9.86
N THR A 107 -2.54 0.34 9.61
CA THR A 107 -3.78 0.19 8.82
C THR A 107 -4.85 -0.65 9.49
N ARG A 108 -6.14 -0.26 9.35
CA ARG A 108 -7.28 -1.04 9.86
C ARG A 108 -7.25 -2.45 9.28
N ARG A 109 -7.09 -3.46 10.14
CA ARG A 109 -6.86 -4.84 9.71
C ARG A 109 -8.19 -5.57 9.60
N ILE A 110 -8.52 -6.10 8.43
CA ILE A 110 -9.54 -7.15 8.35
C ILE A 110 -8.87 -8.47 8.74
N VAL A 111 -9.41 -9.11 9.77
CA VAL A 111 -8.98 -10.41 10.28
C VAL A 111 -10.07 -11.43 9.98
N TYR A 112 -9.70 -12.54 9.37
CA TYR A 112 -10.60 -13.69 9.30
C TYR A 112 -10.63 -14.38 10.66
N ASN A 113 -11.79 -14.37 11.33
CA ASN A 113 -12.02 -15.13 12.54
C ASN A 113 -12.38 -16.56 12.13
N VAL A 114 -11.43 -17.49 12.34
CA VAL A 114 -11.59 -18.90 11.99
C VAL A 114 -12.75 -19.55 12.75
N THR A 115 -12.88 -19.29 14.04
CA THR A 115 -13.93 -19.87 14.89
C THR A 115 -15.33 -19.37 14.52
N GLY A 116 -15.44 -18.12 14.10
CA GLY A 116 -16.71 -17.50 13.71
C GLY A 116 -16.98 -17.45 12.22
N GLU A 117 -16.08 -18.03 11.40
CA GLU A 117 -16.10 -18.05 9.93
C GLU A 117 -16.44 -16.71 9.26
N LYS A 118 -15.98 -15.61 9.87
CA LYS A 118 -16.34 -14.25 9.42
C LYS A 118 -15.16 -13.31 9.41
N PHE A 119 -15.20 -12.37 8.46
CA PHE A 119 -14.28 -11.24 8.45
C PHE A 119 -14.70 -10.21 9.50
N ASN A 120 -13.77 -9.85 10.38
CA ASN A 120 -13.96 -8.76 11.33
C ASN A 120 -12.97 -7.64 11.02
N ILE A 121 -13.37 -6.40 11.27
CA ILE A 121 -12.46 -5.27 11.27
C ILE A 121 -11.89 -5.18 12.68
N ASP A 122 -10.58 -5.40 12.81
CA ASP A 122 -9.84 -5.18 14.05
C ASP A 122 -9.67 -3.67 14.24
N ILE A 123 -10.64 -3.11 14.97
CA ILE A 123 -10.64 -1.74 15.48
C ILE A 123 -10.08 -1.83 16.89
N ASN A 124 -8.79 -1.53 17.07
CA ASN A 124 -8.24 -1.28 18.39
C ASN A 124 -8.40 0.22 18.69
N PRO A 125 -9.31 0.61 19.60
CA PRO A 125 -9.56 2.02 19.90
C PRO A 125 -8.35 2.73 20.54
N ASN A 126 -7.41 1.98 21.13
CA ASN A 126 -6.21 2.51 21.80
C ASN A 126 -4.99 2.60 20.88
N THR A 127 -5.07 2.02 19.68
CA THR A 127 -4.06 2.21 18.63
C THR A 127 -4.78 2.73 17.42
N PRO A 128 -4.97 4.07 17.35
CA PRO A 128 -5.55 4.66 16.18
C PRO A 128 -4.71 4.16 14.96
N ARG A 129 -5.37 3.80 13.84
CA ARG A 129 -4.74 3.31 12.59
C ARG A 129 -4.87 4.32 11.44
N VAL A 130 -3.72 4.76 10.91
CA VAL A 130 -3.52 5.92 10.01
C VAL A 130 -4.24 5.75 8.67
N MET A 131 -4.49 4.51 8.23
CA MET A 131 -5.10 4.27 6.91
C MET A 131 -5.97 3.01 6.84
N ASN A 132 -6.91 2.97 5.90
CA ASN A 132 -7.65 1.75 5.56
C ASN A 132 -6.87 0.95 4.51
N SER A 133 -5.81 0.23 4.91
CA SER A 133 -5.39 -0.95 4.11
C SER A 133 -6.08 -2.17 4.68
N LEU A 134 -6.95 -2.75 3.86
CA LEU A 134 -7.96 -3.68 4.33
C LEU A 134 -7.38 -5.03 4.78
N PHE A 135 -6.22 -5.48 4.29
CA PHE A 135 -5.73 -6.84 4.55
C PHE A 135 -4.25 -6.90 4.93
N GLN A 136 -3.86 -7.90 5.71
CA GLN A 136 -2.43 -8.12 5.98
C GLN A 136 -1.75 -8.77 4.78
N VAL A 137 -0.48 -8.40 4.52
CA VAL A 137 0.35 -9.07 3.52
C VAL A 137 0.33 -10.59 3.72
N GLY A 138 0.60 -11.06 4.94
CA GLY A 138 0.63 -12.50 5.22
C GLY A 138 -0.71 -13.21 4.98
N PHE A 139 -1.83 -12.53 5.22
CA PHE A 139 -3.16 -13.08 4.91
C PHE A 139 -3.39 -13.16 3.40
N VAL A 140 -3.07 -12.08 2.67
CA VAL A 140 -3.14 -12.04 1.20
C VAL A 140 -2.24 -13.09 0.57
N ARG A 141 -1.01 -13.27 1.08
CA ARG A 141 -0.10 -14.34 0.68
C ARG A 141 -0.74 -15.70 0.83
N ASN A 142 -1.27 -16.00 2.02
CA ASN A 142 -1.85 -17.31 2.31
C ASN A 142 -3.01 -17.63 1.34
N MET A 143 -3.89 -16.67 1.05
CA MET A 143 -4.98 -16.88 0.08
C MET A 143 -4.50 -17.12 -1.35
N ASN A 144 -3.30 -16.67 -1.69
CA ASN A 144 -2.69 -16.88 -3.01
C ASN A 144 -1.74 -18.09 -3.02
N ALA A 145 -1.59 -18.81 -1.91
CA ALA A 145 -0.74 -20.00 -1.82
C ALA A 145 -1.49 -21.26 -2.28
N SER A 146 -0.74 -22.19 -2.88
CA SER A 146 -1.29 -23.51 -3.23
C SER A 146 -1.75 -24.25 -1.97
N GLY A 147 -2.94 -24.85 -2.03
CA GLY A 147 -3.52 -25.62 -0.92
C GLY A 147 -4.26 -24.79 0.14
N TYR A 148 -4.35 -23.46 -0.01
CA TYR A 148 -5.24 -22.68 0.84
C TYR A 148 -6.71 -23.03 0.54
N PRO A 149 -7.60 -23.12 1.55
CA PRO A 149 -8.99 -23.52 1.31
C PRO A 149 -9.71 -22.59 0.33
N GLN A 150 -10.14 -23.13 -0.82
CA GLN A 150 -10.77 -22.36 -1.89
C GLN A 150 -12.02 -21.60 -1.40
N GLU A 151 -12.81 -22.20 -0.51
CA GLU A 151 -13.98 -21.55 0.08
C GLU A 151 -13.62 -20.25 0.81
N ILE A 152 -12.48 -20.20 1.51
CA ILE A 152 -12.03 -18.98 2.19
C ILE A 152 -11.57 -17.94 1.17
N THR A 153 -10.87 -18.37 0.12
CA THR A 153 -10.47 -17.51 -1.00
C THR A 153 -11.68 -16.90 -1.69
N ASP A 154 -12.73 -17.69 -1.94
CA ASP A 154 -13.98 -17.23 -2.56
C ASP A 154 -14.73 -16.26 -1.64
N LYS A 155 -14.87 -16.59 -0.34
CA LYS A 155 -15.43 -15.69 0.68
C LYS A 155 -14.66 -14.36 0.76
N PHE A 156 -13.33 -14.41 0.66
CA PHE A 156 -12.49 -13.23 0.62
C PHE A 156 -12.74 -12.38 -0.63
N HIS A 157 -12.69 -12.97 -1.82
CA HIS A 157 -12.93 -12.23 -3.06
C HIS A 157 -14.34 -11.65 -3.10
N HIS A 158 -15.33 -12.37 -2.56
CA HIS A 158 -16.67 -11.85 -2.35
C HIS A 158 -16.66 -10.63 -1.42
N ALA A 159 -16.01 -10.72 -0.26
CA ALA A 159 -15.89 -9.60 0.67
C ALA A 159 -15.19 -8.39 0.04
N VAL A 160 -14.08 -8.58 -0.70
CA VAL A 160 -13.39 -7.52 -1.46
C VAL A 160 -14.32 -6.84 -2.46
N ASN A 161 -15.15 -7.62 -3.15
CA ASN A 161 -16.12 -7.11 -4.12
C ASN A 161 -17.28 -6.35 -3.46
N VAL A 162 -17.73 -6.77 -2.28
CA VAL A 162 -18.77 -6.08 -1.50
C VAL A 162 -18.22 -4.78 -0.90
N LEU A 163 -17.01 -4.81 -0.33
CA LEU A 163 -16.31 -3.68 0.28
C LEU A 163 -15.85 -2.61 -0.72
N ARG A 164 -16.27 -2.71 -1.99
CA ARG A 164 -16.02 -1.71 -3.04
C ARG A 164 -16.45 -0.28 -2.66
N HIS A 165 -17.41 -0.14 -1.74
CA HIS A 165 -18.07 1.12 -1.43
C HIS A 165 -17.46 1.94 -0.27
N ASN A 166 -16.52 1.37 0.52
CA ASN A 166 -16.04 2.00 1.76
C ASN A 166 -14.58 2.48 1.70
N ILE A 167 -14.07 2.89 0.54
CA ILE A 167 -12.74 3.54 0.46
C ILE A 167 -12.91 5.06 0.54
N ASP A 168 -13.73 5.51 1.48
CA ASP A 168 -13.73 6.91 1.87
C ASP A 168 -12.60 7.10 2.89
N THR A 169 -11.65 7.88 2.38
CA THR A 169 -10.60 8.69 3.01
C THR A 169 -10.31 8.53 4.50
N TYR A 170 -9.03 8.31 4.79
CA TYR A 170 -8.26 8.93 5.88
C TYR A 170 -9.12 9.43 7.06
N GLU A 171 -9.38 8.58 8.05
CA GLU A 171 -9.66 9.10 9.38
C GLU A 171 -8.32 9.53 9.98
N PRO A 172 -8.10 10.84 10.23
CA PRO A 172 -6.88 11.29 10.88
C PRO A 172 -6.83 10.66 12.27
N LEU A 173 -5.72 10.00 12.56
CA LEU A 173 -5.43 9.60 13.92
C LEU A 173 -4.87 10.77 14.65
N ASP A 174 -5.31 10.91 15.89
CA ASP A 174 -4.73 11.79 16.89
C ASP A 174 -4.46 13.19 16.34
N PRO A 175 -5.30 14.20 16.65
CA PRO A 175 -5.07 15.57 16.20
C PRO A 175 -3.66 16.11 16.54
N ASP A 176 -2.92 15.47 17.45
CA ASP A 176 -1.54 15.82 17.81
C ASP A 176 -0.44 15.12 16.97
N THR A 177 -0.78 14.19 16.07
CA THR A 177 0.18 13.55 15.14
C THR A 177 -0.11 13.90 13.67
N PRO A 178 0.39 15.04 13.17
CA PRO A 178 0.17 15.44 11.79
C PRO A 178 0.96 14.54 10.83
N HIS A 179 0.29 13.53 10.28
CA HIS A 179 0.78 12.76 9.14
C HIS A 179 0.23 13.38 7.84
N ASN A 180 0.97 14.32 7.27
CA ASN A 180 0.65 14.83 5.94
C ASN A 180 1.16 13.84 4.90
N ALA A 181 0.27 13.36 4.04
CA ALA A 181 0.66 12.59 2.86
C ALA A 181 1.67 13.42 2.04
N VAL A 182 2.81 12.82 1.68
CA VAL A 182 3.84 13.49 0.89
C VAL A 182 3.76 13.00 -0.54
N TRP A 183 3.58 13.92 -1.48
CA TRP A 183 3.52 13.59 -2.90
C TRP A 183 4.83 13.93 -3.59
N TYR A 184 5.16 13.17 -4.63
CA TYR A 184 6.25 13.45 -5.54
C TYR A 184 5.77 13.44 -6.99
N HIS A 185 6.19 14.43 -7.77
CA HIS A 185 5.99 14.52 -9.21
C HIS A 185 7.30 14.87 -9.90
N GLY A 186 7.76 14.02 -10.82
CA GLY A 186 9.05 14.23 -11.49
C GLY A 186 10.26 14.29 -10.53
N GLY A 187 10.17 13.66 -9.35
CA GLY A 187 11.19 13.76 -8.30
C GLY A 187 11.08 14.98 -7.38
N VAL A 188 10.18 15.93 -7.65
CA VAL A 188 9.97 17.11 -6.81
C VAL A 188 8.86 16.83 -5.80
N ARG A 189 9.09 17.18 -4.53
CA ARG A 189 8.08 17.10 -3.47
C ARG A 189 6.95 18.11 -3.76
N VAL A 190 5.72 17.63 -3.75
CA VAL A 190 4.49 18.41 -3.94
C VAL A 190 3.66 18.35 -2.67
N VAL A 191 3.25 19.51 -2.18
CA VAL A 191 2.40 19.68 -0.98
C VAL A 191 1.02 20.22 -1.31
N ASP A 192 0.86 20.79 -2.51
CA ASP A 192 -0.40 21.34 -3.03
C ASP A 192 -0.53 20.99 -4.52
N GLU A 193 -1.72 20.58 -4.96
CA GLU A 193 -1.94 20.19 -6.36
C GLU A 193 -1.79 21.35 -7.36
N SER A 194 -1.90 22.60 -6.92
CA SER A 194 -1.60 23.79 -7.73
C SER A 194 -0.13 23.90 -8.14
N GLN A 195 0.77 23.16 -7.50
CA GLN A 195 2.19 23.13 -7.84
C GLN A 195 2.48 22.25 -9.07
N ILE A 196 1.43 21.71 -9.70
CA ILE A 196 1.57 20.76 -10.79
C ILE A 196 1.17 21.42 -12.13
N PRO A 197 2.05 21.35 -13.16
CA PRO A 197 1.72 21.76 -14.53
C PRO A 197 0.65 20.88 -15.21
#